data_AF-D6AM11-F1
#
_entry.id   AF-D6AM11-F1
#
_cell.length_a   1.000
_cell.length_b   1.000
_cell.length_c   1.000
_cell.angle_alpha   90.00
_cell.angle_beta   90.00
_cell.angle_gamma   90.00
#
_symmetry.space_group_name_H-M   'P 1'
#
loop_
_entity.id
_entity.type
_entity.pdbx_description
1 polymer ?
#
loop_
_entity_poly.entity_id
_entity_poly.type
_entity_poly.pdbx_seq_one_letter_code
_entity_poly.pdbx_strand_id
1 'polypeptide(L)'
;MYYCRVEQATARGGYSVVVNQLVESLGTGNTEAMTEDREALIASWKRTRAHLDAARAYFAPLPGINLSTTLEFLEHNELGLAFDCLVHLADDLGLPLGFWQHMNRAAREMRLYSDEPHMPHRKAADSCLRHLAAASGQE
;
A
#
# COMPACT_ATOMS: atom_id res chain seq x y z
N MET A 1 10.83 -12.31 20.59
CA MET A 1 9.50 -11.69 20.74
C MET A 1 9.70 -10.20 20.91
N TYR A 2 9.54 -9.42 19.85
CA TYR A 2 9.55 -7.96 19.93
C TYR A 2 8.19 -7.46 19.46
N TYR A 3 7.49 -6.78 20.37
CA TYR A 3 6.18 -6.17 20.17
C TYR A 3 6.32 -4.89 19.33
N CYS A 4 5.44 -4.70 18.34
CA CYS A 4 5.20 -3.39 17.71
C CYS A 4 4.68 -2.41 18.77
N ARG A 5 5.51 -1.46 19.17
CA ARG A 5 5.14 -0.38 20.09
C ARG A 5 4.53 0.77 19.28
N VAL A 6 3.21 0.91 19.34
CA VAL A 6 2.49 2.09 18.85
C VAL A 6 2.56 3.14 19.96
N GLU A 7 3.40 4.16 19.80
CA GLU A 7 3.35 5.36 20.64
C GLU A 7 2.21 6.27 20.16
N GLN A 8 1.15 6.33 20.96
CA GLN A 8 0.08 7.32 20.82
C GLN A 8 0.57 8.68 21.34
N ALA A 9 0.43 9.73 20.53
CA ALA A 9 0.60 11.11 20.96
C ALA A 9 -0.74 11.85 20.83
N THR A 10 -1.34 12.18 21.98
CA THR A 10 -2.57 12.97 22.08
C THR A 10 -2.24 14.46 22.30
N ALA A 11 -2.76 15.28 21.37
CA ALA A 11 -3.24 16.67 21.44
C ALA A 11 -2.35 17.81 21.99
N ARG A 12 -2.16 18.86 21.15
CA ARG A 12 -2.65 20.23 21.40
C ARG A 12 -2.29 21.21 20.26
N GLY A 13 -3.30 21.90 19.72
CA GLY A 13 -3.22 23.33 19.40
C GLY A 13 -3.25 23.76 17.92
N GLY A 14 -4.41 24.32 17.49
CA GLY A 14 -4.60 25.29 16.38
C GLY A 14 -4.14 24.86 14.97
N TYR A 15 -4.77 25.19 13.84
CA TYR A 15 -5.50 26.39 13.47
C TYR A 15 -6.29 26.13 12.16
N SER A 16 -7.36 26.90 12.00
CA SER A 16 -8.03 27.33 10.76
C SER A 16 -8.81 26.32 9.92
N VAL A 17 -10.11 26.19 10.25
CA VAL A 17 -11.17 25.83 9.30
C VAL A 17 -11.23 26.92 8.22
N VAL A 18 -10.81 26.58 6.99
CA VAL A 18 -11.15 27.39 5.82
C VAL A 18 -12.58 27.02 5.45
N VAL A 19 -13.54 27.82 5.93
CA VAL A 19 -14.93 27.79 5.46
C VAL A 19 -14.90 28.20 3.99
N ASN A 20 -15.00 27.22 3.10
CA ASN A 20 -15.19 27.51 1.68
C ASN A 20 -16.67 27.84 1.47
N GLN A 21 -16.98 29.11 1.66
CA GLN A 21 -18.27 29.69 1.34
C GLN A 21 -18.34 29.86 -0.18
N LEU A 22 -19.01 28.92 -0.86
CA LEU A 22 -19.55 29.17 -2.19
C LEU A 22 -21.05 28.91 -2.18
N VAL A 23 -21.78 30.02 -2.13
CA VAL A 23 -23.22 30.12 -2.32
C VAL A 23 -23.57 29.69 -3.75
N GLU A 24 -24.47 28.70 -3.80
CA GLU A 24 -25.53 28.47 -4.79
C GLU A 24 -25.19 28.59 -6.29
N SER A 25 -25.08 27.43 -6.94
CA SER A 25 -25.77 27.21 -8.21
C SER A 25 -26.15 25.73 -8.35
N LEU A 26 -27.45 25.48 -8.50
CA LEU A 26 -28.06 24.16 -8.70
C LEU A 26 -27.58 23.48 -9.99
N GLY A 27 -27.35 22.16 -9.93
CA GLY A 27 -27.29 21.29 -11.11
C GLY A 27 -26.39 20.08 -10.96
N THR A 28 -26.86 19.02 -10.28
CA THR A 28 -26.62 17.57 -10.52
C THR A 28 -25.23 17.00 -10.90
N GLY A 29 -24.12 17.75 -10.82
CA GLY A 29 -22.80 17.26 -11.26
C GLY A 29 -21.96 16.52 -10.22
N ASN A 30 -22.25 16.67 -8.93
CA ASN A 30 -21.37 16.16 -7.86
C ASN A 30 -21.60 14.69 -7.50
N THR A 31 -22.81 14.15 -7.65
CA THR A 31 -23.11 12.78 -7.21
C THR A 31 -22.50 11.75 -8.14
N GLU A 32 -22.49 12.02 -9.46
CA GLU A 32 -21.89 11.14 -10.45
C GLU A 32 -20.36 11.15 -10.30
N ALA A 33 -19.73 12.32 -10.20
CA ALA A 33 -18.29 12.42 -9.97
C ALA A 33 -17.82 11.79 -8.65
N MET A 34 -18.58 11.96 -7.54
CA MET A 34 -18.27 11.27 -6.26
C MET A 34 -18.45 9.75 -6.35
N THR A 35 -19.40 9.28 -7.17
CA THR A 35 -19.64 7.84 -7.37
C THR A 35 -18.56 7.23 -8.25
N GLU A 36 -18.17 7.90 -9.33
CA GLU A 36 -17.07 7.49 -10.21
C GLU A 36 -15.73 7.43 -9.46
N ASP A 37 -15.42 8.40 -8.60
CA ASP A 37 -14.22 8.39 -7.76
C ASP A 37 -14.21 7.19 -6.79
N ARG A 38 -15.37 6.89 -6.19
CA ARG A 38 -15.53 5.74 -5.29
C ARG A 38 -15.39 4.40 -6.02
N GLU A 39 -15.98 4.25 -7.21
CA GLU A 39 -15.85 3.04 -8.02
C GLU A 39 -14.41 2.83 -8.50
N ALA A 40 -13.73 3.90 -8.93
CA ALA A 40 -12.33 3.88 -9.29
C ALA A 40 -11.44 3.47 -8.10
N LEU A 41 -11.74 3.99 -6.91
CA LEU A 41 -11.04 3.63 -5.67
C LEU A 41 -11.22 2.14 -5.32
N ILE A 42 -12.46 1.63 -5.35
CA ILE A 42 -12.75 0.21 -5.11
C ILE A 42 -12.05 -0.68 -6.14
N ALA A 43 -12.04 -0.28 -7.41
CA ALA A 43 -11.34 -1.00 -8.47
C ALA A 43 -9.81 -0.99 -8.26
N SER A 44 -9.23 0.12 -7.78
CA SER A 44 -7.82 0.18 -7.39
C SER A 44 -7.52 -0.77 -6.23
N TRP A 45 -8.35 -0.78 -5.17
CA TRP A 45 -8.16 -1.70 -4.03
C TRP A 45 -8.21 -3.17 -4.44
N LYS A 46 -9.14 -3.55 -5.33
CA LYS A 46 -9.21 -4.91 -5.89
C LYS A 46 -7.94 -5.28 -6.65
N ARG A 47 -7.41 -4.38 -7.48
CA ARG A 47 -6.16 -4.58 -8.23
C ARG A 47 -4.96 -4.71 -7.29
N THR A 48 -4.85 -3.84 -6.30
CA THR A 48 -3.82 -3.91 -5.25
C THR A 48 -3.86 -5.26 -4.56
N ARG A 49 -5.04 -5.71 -4.10
CA ARG A 49 -5.20 -7.01 -3.44
C ARG A 49 -4.78 -8.17 -4.33
N ALA A 50 -5.14 -8.15 -5.61
CA ALA A 50 -4.74 -9.18 -6.56
C ALA A 50 -3.21 -9.24 -6.76
N HIS A 51 -2.54 -8.09 -6.79
CA HIS A 51 -1.08 -8.04 -6.86
C HIS A 51 -0.41 -8.57 -5.59
N LEU A 52 -0.94 -8.25 -4.41
CA LEU A 52 -0.42 -8.78 -3.14
C LEU A 52 -0.64 -10.30 -3.02
N ASP A 53 -1.78 -10.82 -3.48
CA ASP A 53 -2.04 -12.26 -3.48
C ASP A 53 -1.12 -13.02 -4.45
N ALA A 54 -0.89 -12.47 -5.65
CA ALA A 54 0.08 -13.02 -6.59
C ALA A 54 1.51 -13.01 -6.02
N ALA A 55 1.91 -11.92 -5.36
CA ALA A 55 3.21 -11.82 -4.69
C ALA A 55 3.35 -12.84 -3.54
N ARG A 56 2.29 -13.05 -2.77
CA ARG A 56 2.25 -14.05 -1.68
C ARG A 56 2.52 -15.46 -2.17
N ALA A 57 2.08 -15.83 -3.37
CA ALA A 57 2.29 -17.17 -3.93
C ALA A 57 3.78 -17.54 -4.07
N TYR A 58 4.69 -16.56 -4.19
CA TYR A 58 6.14 -16.80 -4.24
C TYR A 58 6.72 -17.34 -2.94
N PHE A 59 6.02 -17.19 -1.81
CA PHE A 59 6.43 -17.74 -0.51
C PHE A 59 5.90 -19.15 -0.25
N ALA A 60 4.90 -19.61 -1.00
CA ALA A 60 4.33 -20.95 -0.83
C ALA A 60 5.35 -22.10 -0.88
N PRO A 61 6.40 -22.08 -1.73
CA PRO A 61 7.42 -23.13 -1.75
C PRO A 61 8.48 -22.99 -0.65
N LEU A 62 8.51 -21.90 0.13
CA LEU A 62 9.57 -21.62 1.10
C LEU A 62 9.21 -22.16 2.49
N PRO A 63 9.97 -23.14 3.02
CA PRO A 63 9.72 -23.67 4.36
C PRO A 63 10.08 -22.64 5.43
N GLY A 64 9.27 -22.56 6.49
CA GLY A 64 9.55 -21.72 7.67
C GLY A 64 9.15 -20.25 7.55
N ILE A 65 8.58 -19.83 6.42
CA ILE A 65 8.00 -18.48 6.30
C ILE A 65 6.60 -18.46 6.91
N ASN A 66 6.39 -17.56 7.88
CA ASN A 66 5.08 -17.34 8.48
C ASN A 66 4.34 -16.22 7.74
N LEU A 67 3.24 -16.58 7.06
CA LEU A 67 2.38 -15.65 6.33
C LEU A 67 1.09 -15.28 7.09
N SER A 68 0.89 -15.78 8.32
CA SER A 68 -0.36 -15.57 9.07
C SER A 68 -0.70 -14.09 9.26
N THR A 69 0.29 -13.26 9.60
CA THR A 69 0.09 -11.80 9.76
C THR A 69 -0.29 -11.13 8.45
N THR A 70 0.36 -11.49 7.34
CA THR A 70 0.00 -10.96 6.01
C THR A 70 -1.42 -11.35 5.61
N LEU A 71 -1.83 -12.59 5.91
CA LEU A 71 -3.18 -13.07 5.60
C LEU A 71 -4.25 -12.30 6.38
N GLU A 72 -4.02 -12.06 7.68
CA GLU A 72 -4.93 -11.26 8.52
C GLU A 72 -5.13 -9.84 7.94
N PHE A 73 -4.04 -9.17 7.53
CA PHE A 73 -4.13 -7.86 6.89
C PHE A 73 -4.89 -7.89 5.56
N LEU A 74 -4.72 -8.94 4.75
CA LEU A 74 -5.47 -9.11 3.50
C LEU A 74 -6.95 -9.36 3.75
N GLU A 75 -7.30 -10.07 4.82
CA GLU A 75 -8.69 -10.30 5.22
C GLU A 75 -9.38 -9.00 5.66
N HIS A 76 -8.66 -8.12 6.36
CA HIS A 76 -9.16 -6.82 6.81
C HIS A 76 -9.06 -5.69 5.77
N ASN A 77 -8.55 -5.97 4.56
CA ASN A 77 -8.22 -4.96 3.54
C ASN A 77 -7.20 -3.90 4.01
N GLU A 78 -6.33 -4.25 4.94
CA GLU A 78 -5.20 -3.43 5.38
C GLU A 78 -4.03 -3.58 4.40
N LEU A 79 -4.26 -3.20 3.14
CA LEU A 79 -3.38 -3.50 2.01
C LEU A 79 -1.97 -2.90 2.15
N GLY A 80 -1.83 -1.75 2.80
CA GLY A 80 -0.53 -1.14 3.10
C GLY A 80 0.28 -1.94 4.13
N LEU A 81 -0.36 -2.48 5.16
CA LEU A 81 0.30 -3.33 6.16
C LEU A 81 0.67 -4.69 5.56
N ALA A 82 -0.21 -5.27 4.75
CA ALA A 82 0.09 -6.48 4.00
C ALA A 82 1.28 -6.28 3.05
N PHE A 83 1.36 -5.12 2.39
CA PHE A 83 2.48 -4.74 1.53
C PHE A 83 3.79 -4.65 2.31
N ASP A 84 3.82 -3.90 3.42
CA ASP A 84 5.01 -3.75 4.26
C ASP A 84 5.52 -5.10 4.78
N CYS A 85 4.61 -5.97 5.23
CA CYS A 85 4.96 -7.31 5.69
C CYS A 85 5.61 -8.15 4.58
N LEU A 86 5.05 -8.14 3.37
CA LEU A 86 5.60 -8.90 2.24
C LEU A 86 6.98 -8.37 1.81
N VAL A 87 7.18 -7.05 1.78
CA VAL A 87 8.50 -6.47 1.50
C VAL A 87 9.51 -6.86 2.57
N HIS A 88 9.14 -6.76 3.85
CA HIS A 88 10.02 -7.11 4.95
C HIS A 88 10.43 -8.59 4.94
N LEU A 89 9.48 -9.49 4.63
CA LEU A 89 9.78 -10.91 4.47
C LEU A 89 10.68 -11.19 3.27
N ALA A 90 10.52 -10.44 2.17
CA ALA A 90 11.26 -10.66 0.93
C ALA A 90 12.67 -10.08 0.92
N ASP A 91 12.95 -9.05 1.73
CA ASP A 91 14.15 -8.22 1.64
C ASP A 91 15.46 -9.05 1.67
N ASP A 92 15.48 -10.11 2.49
CA ASP A 92 16.63 -10.99 2.67
C ASP A 92 16.54 -12.34 1.92
N LEU A 93 15.43 -12.60 1.22
CA LEU A 93 15.17 -13.92 0.60
C LEU A 93 15.61 -14.01 -0.87
N GLY A 94 16.04 -12.91 -1.47
CA GLY A 94 16.48 -12.89 -2.87
C GLY A 94 15.38 -13.34 -3.84
N LEU A 95 14.12 -12.93 -3.61
CA LEU A 95 12.98 -13.33 -4.43
C LEU A 95 13.15 -12.89 -5.90
N PRO A 96 12.59 -13.65 -6.86
CA PRO A 96 12.77 -13.40 -8.29
C PRO A 96 12.12 -12.08 -8.73
N LEU A 97 12.54 -11.55 -9.88
CA LEU A 97 12.04 -10.30 -10.44
C LEU A 97 10.50 -10.22 -10.51
N GLY A 98 9.84 -11.33 -10.85
CA GLY A 98 8.37 -11.41 -10.92
C GLY A 98 7.68 -11.02 -9.60
N PHE A 99 8.25 -11.38 -8.45
CA PHE A 99 7.74 -10.95 -7.15
C PHE A 99 7.80 -9.42 -7.02
N TRP A 100 8.96 -8.84 -7.28
CA TRP A 100 9.17 -7.39 -7.15
C TRP A 100 8.34 -6.57 -8.15
N GLN A 101 8.04 -7.13 -9.32
CA GLN A 101 7.11 -6.53 -10.28
C GLN A 101 5.67 -6.47 -9.74
N HIS A 102 5.20 -7.53 -9.08
CA HIS A 102 3.89 -7.52 -8.42
C HIS A 102 3.83 -6.48 -7.30
N MET A 103 4.88 -6.40 -6.47
CA MET A 103 4.97 -5.41 -5.40
C MET A 103 4.97 -3.98 -5.94
N ASN A 104 5.76 -3.68 -6.97
CA ASN A 104 5.75 -2.36 -7.59
C ASN A 104 4.38 -1.98 -8.19
N ARG A 105 3.67 -2.93 -8.82
CA ARG A 105 2.30 -2.66 -9.30
C ARG A 105 1.35 -2.34 -8.15
N ALA A 106 1.43 -3.07 -7.03
CA ALA A 106 0.64 -2.77 -5.84
C ALA A 106 0.97 -1.38 -5.26
N ALA A 107 2.26 -1.01 -5.17
CA ALA A 107 2.70 0.29 -4.70
C ALA A 107 2.21 1.45 -5.59
N ARG A 108 2.17 1.24 -6.92
CA ARG A 108 1.64 2.23 -7.87
C ARG A 108 0.13 2.42 -7.73
N GLU A 109 -0.63 1.33 -7.59
CA GLU A 109 -2.08 1.41 -7.35
C GLU A 109 -2.39 2.17 -6.05
N MET A 110 -1.58 1.97 -5.00
CA MET A 110 -1.68 2.68 -3.73
C MET A 110 -1.03 4.08 -3.72
N ARG A 111 -0.41 4.50 -4.82
CA ARG A 111 0.28 5.80 -4.96
C ARG A 111 1.38 6.04 -3.91
N LEU A 112 2.08 4.99 -3.47
CA LEU A 112 3.10 5.06 -2.42
C LEU A 112 4.39 5.82 -2.83
N TYR A 113 4.55 6.10 -4.13
CA TYR A 113 5.68 6.86 -4.68
C TYR A 113 5.45 8.38 -4.70
N SER A 114 4.34 8.85 -4.13
CA SER A 114 4.06 10.29 -4.06
C SER A 114 5.10 11.00 -3.20
N ASP A 115 5.42 12.25 -3.53
CA ASP A 115 6.42 13.08 -2.83
C ASP A 115 6.05 13.45 -1.38
N GLU A 116 4.89 13.00 -0.91
CA GLU A 116 4.41 13.29 0.44
C GLU A 116 5.35 12.66 1.49
N PRO A 117 5.99 13.49 2.35
CA PRO A 117 7.09 13.05 3.21
C PRO A 117 6.67 12.13 4.37
N HIS A 118 5.37 11.87 4.55
CA HIS A 118 4.83 11.20 5.74
C HIS A 118 4.00 9.93 5.45
N MET A 119 4.19 9.28 4.30
CA MET A 119 3.55 7.98 4.08
C MET A 119 4.36 6.86 4.77
N PRO A 120 3.76 6.10 5.71
CA PRO A 120 4.46 5.06 6.48
C PRO A 120 5.06 3.95 5.60
N HIS A 121 4.44 3.67 4.44
CA HIS A 121 4.83 2.60 3.51
C HIS A 121 5.91 3.02 2.49
N ARG A 122 6.39 4.27 2.56
CA ARG A 122 7.36 4.81 1.58
C ARG A 122 8.68 4.02 1.60
N LYS A 123 9.18 3.66 2.78
CA LYS A 123 10.42 2.87 2.92
C LYS A 123 10.32 1.49 2.28
N ALA A 124 9.17 0.84 2.40
CA ALA A 124 8.93 -0.46 1.76
C ALA A 124 8.86 -0.32 0.23
N ALA A 125 8.18 0.73 -0.26
CA ALA A 125 8.12 1.03 -1.68
C ALA A 125 9.51 1.36 -2.28
N ASP A 126 10.35 2.11 -1.54
CA ASP A 126 11.76 2.36 -1.89
C ASP A 126 12.58 1.05 -1.92
N SER A 127 12.33 0.10 -1.00
CA SER A 127 12.98 -1.22 -1.06
C SER A 127 12.59 -1.98 -2.33
N CYS A 128 11.32 -1.96 -2.73
CA CYS A 128 10.89 -2.58 -3.98
C CYS A 128 11.62 -2.01 -5.20
N LEU A 129 11.83 -0.70 -5.28
CA LEU A 129 12.57 -0.09 -6.39
C LEU A 129 14.03 -0.53 -6.42
N ARG A 130 14.68 -0.61 -5.25
CA ARG A 130 16.07 -1.10 -5.14
C ARG A 130 16.19 -2.54 -5.62
N HIS A 131 15.30 -3.42 -5.18
CA HIS A 131 15.31 -4.84 -5.60
C HIS A 131 14.92 -5.02 -7.07
N LEU A 132 13.99 -4.22 -7.60
CA LEU A 132 13.73 -4.20 -9.04
C LEU A 132 14.97 -3.84 -9.85
N ALA A 133 15.68 -2.77 -9.45
CA ALA A 133 16.91 -2.35 -10.13
C ALA A 133 18.01 -3.43 -10.03
N ALA A 134 18.15 -4.07 -8.88
CA ALA A 134 19.10 -5.16 -8.70
C ALA A 134 18.74 -6.40 -9.53
N ALA A 135 17.48 -6.85 -9.48
CA ALA A 135 17.03 -8.07 -10.16
C ALA A 135 16.99 -7.92 -11.69
N SER A 136 16.69 -6.73 -12.21
CA SER A 136 16.70 -6.46 -13.66
C SER A 136 18.09 -6.38 -14.28
N GLY A 137 19.14 -6.18 -13.47
CA GLY A 137 20.52 -6.24 -13.93
C GLY A 137 21.12 -7.67 -13.96
N GLN A 138 20.37 -8.68 -13.50
CA GLN A 138 20.82 -10.07 -13.42
C GLN A 138 20.14 -11.01 -14.43
N GLU A 139 19.28 -10.48 -15.31
CA GLU A 139 18.66 -11.22 -16.43
C GLU A 139 19.50 -11.18 -17.71
#